data_AF-A0A5B2UXA9-F1
#
_entry.id   AF-A0A5B2UXA9-F1
#
_cell.length_a   1.000
_cell.length_b   1.000
_cell.length_c   1.000
_cell.angle_alpha   90.00
_cell.angle_beta   90.00
_cell.angle_gamma   90.00
#
_symmetry.space_group_name_H-M   'P 1'
#
loop_
_entity.id
_entity.type
_entity.pdbx_description
1 polymer ?
#
loop_
_entity_poly.entity_id
_entity_poly.type
_entity_poly.pdbx_seq_one_letter_code
_entity_poly.pdbx_strand_id
1 'polypeptide(L)'
;MNTALVELITKISSGCLGDAEIVQIADEATQAYADAEGFLAANPDINYDDTFPIPLGEWIVVGSLPETVLFQADTYQELFAQIVASFGPSVAFNLKPKQLAKTEALTALNRIQIQLGAMNPESGGYTLMNFSQLLDDEIQAVLVYGNDVPRVLELCAEVGIKGEPSLEALRIALHV
;
A
#
# COMPACT_ATOMS: atom_id res chain seq x y z
N MET A 1 -14.23 -2.78 -13.02
CA MET A 1 -13.45 -1.70 -12.40
C MET A 1 -13.93 -1.41 -10.99
N ASN A 2 -15.06 -0.71 -10.78
CA ASN A 2 -15.52 -0.34 -9.43
C ASN A 2 -15.55 -1.49 -8.41
N THR A 3 -16.21 -2.61 -8.74
CA THR A 3 -16.24 -3.79 -7.86
C THR A 3 -14.84 -4.33 -7.51
N ALA A 4 -13.92 -4.32 -8.47
CA ALA A 4 -12.54 -4.74 -8.25
C ALA A 4 -11.78 -3.73 -7.38
N LEU A 5 -12.01 -2.43 -7.54
CA LEU A 5 -11.44 -1.39 -6.68
C LEU A 5 -11.96 -1.51 -5.24
N VAL A 6 -13.26 -1.72 -5.04
CA VAL A 6 -13.84 -1.96 -3.71
C VAL A 6 -13.17 -3.16 -3.05
N GLU A 7 -13.05 -4.28 -3.77
CA GLU A 7 -12.40 -5.49 -3.24
C GLU A 7 -10.92 -5.26 -2.95
N LEU A 8 -10.19 -4.57 -3.84
CA LEU A 8 -8.78 -4.26 -3.67
C LEU A 8 -8.54 -3.39 -2.43
N ILE A 9 -9.26 -2.27 -2.32
CA ILE A 9 -9.15 -1.33 -1.20
C ILE A 9 -9.52 -2.03 0.11
N THR A 10 -10.54 -2.89 0.11
CA THR A 10 -10.88 -3.73 1.26
C THR A 10 -9.69 -4.59 1.69
N LYS A 11 -9.05 -5.28 0.76
CA LYS A 11 -7.93 -6.20 1.03
C LYS A 11 -6.67 -5.48 1.51
N ILE A 12 -6.31 -4.35 0.90
CA ILE A 12 -5.10 -3.60 1.28
C ILE A 12 -5.30 -2.76 2.54
N SER A 13 -6.55 -2.44 2.91
CA SER A 13 -6.83 -1.73 4.17
C SER A 13 -6.61 -2.59 5.41
N SER A 14 -6.61 -3.92 5.27
CA SER A 14 -6.53 -4.87 6.39
C SER A 14 -7.50 -4.61 7.55
N GLY A 15 -8.64 -3.94 7.28
CA GLY A 15 -9.66 -3.57 8.27
C GLY A 15 -9.48 -2.18 8.91
N CYS A 16 -8.54 -1.36 8.42
CA CYS A 16 -8.34 0.01 8.90
C CYS A 16 -9.36 1.02 8.33
N LEU A 17 -10.01 0.69 7.21
CA LEU A 17 -11.03 1.53 6.58
C LEU A 17 -12.43 0.97 6.82
N GLY A 18 -13.42 1.85 6.93
CA GLY A 18 -14.82 1.46 6.98
C GLY A 18 -15.42 1.24 5.59
N ASP A 19 -16.42 0.36 5.47
CA ASP A 19 -17.04 -0.01 4.19
C ASP A 19 -17.51 1.21 3.36
N ALA A 20 -18.07 2.23 4.02
CA ALA A 20 -18.55 3.44 3.32
C ALA A 20 -17.40 4.25 2.70
N GLU A 21 -16.27 4.34 3.38
CA GLU A 21 -15.07 5.03 2.90
C GLU A 21 -14.44 4.26 1.74
N ILE A 22 -14.36 2.94 1.84
CA ILE A 22 -13.89 2.05 0.76
C ILE A 22 -14.72 2.26 -0.51
N VAL A 23 -16.05 2.26 -0.38
CA VAL A 23 -16.95 2.47 -1.52
C VAL A 23 -16.78 3.87 -2.10
N GLN A 24 -16.66 4.90 -1.26
CA GLN A 24 -16.45 6.27 -1.72
C GLN A 24 -15.16 6.39 -2.56
N ILE A 25 -14.03 5.88 -2.05
CA ILE A 25 -12.75 5.93 -2.78
C ILE A 25 -12.87 5.19 -4.12
N ALA A 26 -13.48 4.00 -4.12
CA ALA A 26 -13.66 3.23 -5.34
C ALA A 26 -14.57 3.92 -6.37
N ASP A 27 -15.61 4.61 -5.92
CA ASP A 27 -16.54 5.37 -6.77
C ASP A 27 -15.84 6.58 -7.41
N GLU A 28 -15.10 7.35 -6.61
CA GLU A 28 -14.34 8.51 -7.08
C GLU A 28 -13.25 8.10 -8.07
N ALA A 29 -12.45 7.07 -7.72
CA ALA A 29 -11.43 6.53 -8.60
C ALA A 29 -12.03 6.00 -9.91
N THR A 30 -13.18 5.31 -9.85
CA THR A 30 -13.87 4.81 -11.06
C THR A 30 -14.29 5.96 -11.98
N GLN A 31 -14.81 7.05 -11.43
CA GLN A 31 -15.18 8.24 -12.21
C GLN A 31 -13.95 8.88 -12.84
N ALA A 32 -12.86 9.04 -12.08
CA ALA A 32 -11.60 9.57 -12.56
C ALA A 32 -10.94 8.71 -13.64
N TYR A 33 -11.05 7.37 -13.57
CA TYR A 33 -10.61 6.47 -14.64
C TYR A 33 -11.46 6.59 -15.91
N ALA A 34 -12.75 6.89 -15.78
CA ALA A 34 -13.67 6.97 -16.91
C ALA A 34 -13.60 8.31 -17.65
N ASP A 35 -13.44 9.42 -16.92
CA ASP A 35 -13.40 10.77 -17.47
C ASP A 35 -12.56 11.70 -16.57
N ALA A 36 -11.24 11.68 -16.76
CA ALA A 36 -10.32 12.48 -15.96
C ALA A 36 -10.55 14.00 -16.10
N GLU A 37 -10.80 14.49 -17.32
CA GLU A 37 -11.04 15.92 -17.57
C GLU A 37 -12.34 16.38 -16.90
N GLY A 38 -13.43 15.63 -17.08
CA GLY A 38 -14.71 15.91 -16.43
C GLY A 38 -14.62 15.83 -14.90
N PHE A 39 -13.87 14.87 -14.37
CA PHE A 39 -13.65 14.72 -12.93
C PHE A 39 -12.88 15.91 -12.34
N LEU A 40 -11.80 16.38 -12.98
CA LEU A 40 -11.07 17.57 -12.53
C LEU A 40 -11.91 18.85 -12.63
N ALA A 41 -12.71 18.99 -13.69
CA ALA A 41 -13.62 20.13 -13.83
C ALA A 41 -14.69 20.18 -12.71
N ALA A 42 -15.15 19.01 -12.23
CA ALA A 42 -16.08 18.90 -11.12
C ALA A 42 -15.42 19.10 -9.74
N ASN A 43 -14.10 18.90 -9.65
CA ASN A 43 -13.33 18.93 -8.40
C ASN A 43 -12.12 19.88 -8.52
N PRO A 44 -12.33 21.20 -8.57
CA PRO A 44 -11.28 22.19 -8.86
C PRO A 44 -10.21 22.30 -7.77
N ASP A 45 -10.46 21.73 -6.58
CA ASP A 45 -9.50 21.71 -5.47
C ASP A 45 -8.46 20.58 -5.60
N ILE A 46 -8.66 19.63 -6.53
CA ILE A 46 -7.72 18.54 -6.77
C ILE A 46 -6.48 19.06 -7.48
N ASN A 47 -5.33 18.95 -6.82
CA ASN A 47 -4.03 19.34 -7.36
C ASN A 47 -3.37 18.17 -8.09
N TYR A 48 -3.92 17.80 -9.24
CA TYR A 48 -3.37 16.78 -10.13
C TYR A 48 -3.04 17.41 -11.49
N ASP A 49 -1.88 17.05 -12.04
CA ASP A 49 -1.45 17.41 -13.39
C ASP A 49 -0.77 16.22 -14.10
N ASP A 50 -0.29 16.45 -15.32
CA ASP A 50 0.35 15.46 -16.17
C ASP A 50 1.80 15.13 -15.80
N THR A 51 2.34 15.72 -14.72
CA THR A 51 3.67 15.41 -14.21
C THR A 51 3.68 14.18 -13.30
N PHE A 52 2.52 13.79 -12.75
CA PHE A 52 2.39 12.58 -11.95
C PHE A 52 2.63 11.32 -12.80
N PRO A 53 3.34 10.30 -12.27
CA PRO A 53 3.71 9.11 -13.04
C PRO A 53 2.55 8.10 -13.21
N ILE A 54 1.38 8.39 -12.62
CA ILE A 54 0.21 7.53 -12.56
C ILE A 54 -1.03 8.28 -13.07
N PRO A 55 -2.01 7.57 -13.65
CA PRO A 55 -3.27 8.20 -14.08
C PRO A 55 -4.08 8.71 -12.89
N LEU A 56 -4.94 9.71 -13.13
CA LEU A 56 -5.78 10.32 -12.09
C LEU A 56 -6.59 9.30 -11.28
N GLY A 57 -7.16 8.27 -11.91
CA GLY A 57 -7.90 7.24 -11.17
C GLY A 57 -7.05 6.48 -10.16
N GLU A 58 -5.79 6.17 -10.49
CA GLU A 58 -4.84 5.55 -9.55
C GLU A 58 -4.42 6.55 -8.48
N TRP A 59 -4.20 7.81 -8.86
CA TRP A 59 -3.85 8.89 -7.93
C TRP A 59 -4.93 9.12 -6.89
N ILE A 60 -6.22 9.05 -7.28
CA ILE A 60 -7.33 9.13 -6.34
C ILE A 60 -7.30 7.97 -5.34
N VAL A 61 -7.02 6.75 -5.79
CA VAL A 61 -6.87 5.62 -4.86
C VAL A 61 -5.75 5.91 -3.88
N VAL A 62 -4.53 6.14 -4.37
CA VAL A 62 -3.32 6.32 -3.54
C VAL A 62 -3.46 7.50 -2.59
N GLY A 63 -3.89 8.67 -3.09
CA GLY A 63 -4.03 9.90 -2.32
C GLY A 63 -5.19 9.89 -1.31
N SER A 64 -6.13 8.96 -1.43
CA SER A 64 -7.24 8.82 -0.46
C SER A 64 -6.95 7.81 0.63
N LEU A 65 -5.89 7.00 0.52
CA LEU A 65 -5.52 6.05 1.56
C LEU A 65 -4.87 6.79 2.74
N PRO A 66 -5.30 6.55 3.99
CA PRO A 66 -4.66 7.13 5.15
C PRO A 66 -3.29 6.48 5.40
N GLU A 67 -2.43 7.16 6.17
CA GLU A 67 -1.10 6.69 6.59
C GLU A 67 -1.12 5.40 7.43
N THR A 68 -2.30 4.96 7.88
CA THR A 68 -2.50 3.66 8.54
C THR A 68 -2.65 2.49 7.56
N VAL A 69 -2.85 2.78 6.28
CA VAL A 69 -3.02 1.81 5.19
C VAL A 69 -1.86 1.90 4.20
N LEU A 70 -1.58 3.10 3.69
CA LEU A 70 -0.48 3.36 2.78
C LEU A 70 0.70 3.93 3.57
N PHE A 71 1.76 3.13 3.66
CA PHE A 71 2.99 3.52 4.34
C PHE A 71 3.99 4.06 3.34
N GLN A 72 4.47 5.28 3.59
CA GLN A 72 5.42 5.98 2.74
C GLN A 72 6.60 6.48 3.57
N ALA A 73 7.82 6.16 3.15
CA ALA A 73 9.02 6.54 3.89
C ALA A 73 10.30 6.46 3.05
N ASP A 74 11.28 7.31 3.38
CA ASP A 74 12.62 7.27 2.79
C ASP A 74 13.49 6.11 3.31
N THR A 75 13.19 5.59 4.51
CA THR A 75 13.99 4.55 5.16
C THR A 75 13.17 3.41 5.74
N TYR A 76 13.74 2.20 5.77
CA TYR A 76 13.10 1.04 6.44
C TYR A 76 12.90 1.24 7.95
N GLN A 77 13.70 2.11 8.59
CA GLN A 77 13.48 2.47 9.98
C GLN A 77 12.16 3.25 10.13
N GLU A 78 11.96 4.28 9.30
CA GLU A 78 10.74 5.11 9.34
C GLU A 78 9.52 4.31 8.91
N LEU A 79 9.63 3.55 7.81
CA LEU A 79 8.59 2.62 7.35
C LEU A 79 8.12 1.71 8.48
N PHE A 80 9.06 1.04 9.16
CA PHE A 80 8.71 0.12 10.23
C PHE A 80 8.19 0.85 11.48
N ALA A 81 8.60 2.09 11.72
CA ALA A 81 8.04 2.90 12.79
C ALA A 81 6.57 3.26 12.53
N GLN A 82 6.20 3.65 11.31
CA GLN A 82 4.82 3.89 10.91
C GLN A 82 3.98 2.62 11.02
N ILE A 83 4.49 1.49 10.53
CA ILE A 83 3.83 0.19 10.66
C ILE A 83 3.60 -0.16 12.15
N VAL A 84 4.59 -0.03 13.02
CA VAL A 84 4.40 -0.32 14.45
C VAL A 84 3.33 0.60 15.07
N ALA A 85 3.27 1.86 14.65
CA ALA A 85 2.27 2.81 15.13
C ALA A 85 0.84 2.44 14.70
N SER A 86 0.65 1.89 13.49
CA SER A 86 -0.68 1.54 12.97
C SER A 86 -1.37 0.40 13.74
N PHE A 87 -0.60 -0.50 14.36
CA PHE A 87 -1.14 -1.58 15.21
C PHE A 87 -1.50 -1.14 16.64
N GLY A 88 -1.09 0.05 17.04
CA GLY A 88 -1.32 0.59 18.38
C GLY A 88 -0.43 -0.02 19.48
N PRO A 89 -0.47 0.56 20.69
CA PRO A 89 0.49 0.27 21.76
C PRO A 89 0.31 -1.11 22.42
N SER A 90 -0.82 -1.78 22.18
CA SER A 90 -1.12 -3.10 22.74
C SER A 90 -0.45 -4.25 21.98
N VAL A 91 0.03 -4.01 20.76
CA VAL A 91 0.66 -5.03 19.93
C VAL A 91 2.17 -5.03 20.15
N ALA A 92 2.70 -6.17 20.60
CA ALA A 92 4.12 -6.32 20.88
C ALA A 92 4.90 -6.72 19.63
N PHE A 93 5.84 -5.87 19.23
CA PHE A 93 6.84 -6.18 18.20
C PHE A 93 8.17 -6.56 18.83
N ASN A 94 8.78 -7.65 18.36
CA ASN A 94 10.12 -8.06 18.79
C ASN A 94 11.20 -7.21 18.12
N LEU A 95 11.06 -7.00 16.81
CA LEU A 95 11.87 -6.04 16.06
C LEU A 95 11.53 -4.61 16.50
N LYS A 96 12.54 -3.76 16.65
CA LYS A 96 12.39 -2.32 16.93
C LYS A 96 12.93 -1.49 15.77
N PRO A 97 12.27 -0.37 15.38
CA PRO A 97 12.71 0.48 14.28
C PRO A 97 14.19 0.86 14.31
N LYS A 98 14.70 1.26 15.49
CA LYS A 98 16.13 1.62 15.69
C LYS A 98 17.14 0.52 15.31
N GLN A 99 16.70 -0.74 15.25
CA GLN A 99 17.56 -1.87 14.83
C GLN A 99 17.77 -1.91 13.30
N LEU A 100 17.08 -1.03 12.55
CA LEU A 100 17.14 -0.92 11.09
C LEU A 100 17.98 0.27 10.59
N ALA A 101 18.37 1.19 11.47
CA ALA A 101 19.06 2.45 11.13
C ALA A 101 20.34 2.33 10.26
N LYS A 102 20.97 1.16 10.27
CA LYS A 102 22.25 0.87 9.60
C LYS A 102 22.26 -0.51 8.95
N THR A 103 21.08 -1.04 8.63
CA THR A 103 20.95 -2.32 7.96
C THR A 103 20.76 -2.12 6.47
N GLU A 104 21.47 -2.90 5.67
CA GLU A 104 21.25 -2.96 4.22
C GLU A 104 19.78 -3.25 3.90
N ALA A 105 19.29 -2.69 2.79
CA ALA A 105 17.88 -2.71 2.38
C ALA A 105 17.26 -4.11 2.46
N LEU A 106 17.89 -5.11 1.83
CA LEU A 106 17.39 -6.48 1.81
C LEU A 106 17.35 -7.11 3.21
N THR A 107 18.33 -6.83 4.06
CA THR A 107 18.36 -7.34 5.42
C THR A 107 17.29 -6.69 6.27
N ALA A 108 17.08 -5.38 6.11
CA ALA A 108 16.04 -4.63 6.79
C ALA A 108 14.65 -5.17 6.44
N LEU A 109 14.36 -5.23 5.14
CA LEU A 109 13.09 -5.69 4.61
C LEU A 109 12.79 -7.15 4.97
N ASN A 110 13.79 -8.04 4.92
CA ASN A 110 13.63 -9.42 5.33
C ASN A 110 13.29 -9.54 6.84
N ARG A 111 13.89 -8.71 7.71
CA ARG A 111 13.56 -8.69 9.14
C ARG A 111 12.14 -8.18 9.39
N ILE A 112 11.73 -7.13 8.68
CA ILE A 112 10.36 -6.61 8.73
C ILE A 112 9.38 -7.71 8.31
N GLN A 113 9.61 -8.35 7.16
CA GLN A 113 8.73 -9.39 6.63
C GLN A 113 8.65 -10.62 7.56
N ILE A 114 9.74 -11.02 8.22
CA ILE A 114 9.70 -12.09 9.24
C ILE A 114 8.81 -11.70 10.43
N GLN A 115 8.95 -10.46 10.93
CA GLN A 115 8.14 -9.97 12.04
C GLN A 115 6.65 -9.92 11.66
N LEU A 116 6.33 -9.41 10.46
CA LEU A 116 4.96 -9.29 9.95
C LEU A 116 4.33 -10.65 9.64
N GLY A 117 5.09 -11.59 9.06
CA GLY A 117 4.62 -12.93 8.73
C GLY A 117 4.29 -13.78 9.97
N ALA A 118 4.85 -13.44 11.13
CA ALA A 118 4.53 -14.11 12.40
C ALA A 118 3.25 -13.57 13.08
N MET A 119 2.68 -12.46 12.58
CA MET A 119 1.51 -11.81 13.16
C MET A 119 0.23 -12.26 12.46
N ASN A 120 -0.85 -12.47 13.21
CA ASN A 120 -2.12 -12.98 12.68
C ASN A 120 -1.95 -14.28 11.82
N PRO A 121 -1.49 -15.39 12.43
CA PRO A 121 -1.17 -16.62 11.71
C PRO A 121 -2.39 -17.27 11.04
N GLU A 122 -3.60 -17.03 11.53
CA GLU A 122 -4.84 -17.54 10.94
C GLU A 122 -5.11 -16.93 9.55
N SER A 123 -4.68 -15.69 9.34
CA SER A 123 -4.73 -14.98 8.05
C SER A 123 -3.47 -15.17 7.20
N GLY A 124 -2.54 -16.03 7.62
CA GLY A 124 -1.31 -16.34 6.91
C GLY A 124 -0.17 -15.35 7.12
N GLY A 125 -0.22 -14.50 8.15
CA GLY A 125 0.75 -13.43 8.32
C GLY A 125 0.32 -12.11 7.67
N TYR A 126 1.10 -11.05 7.87
CA TYR A 126 1.07 -9.89 6.98
C TYR A 126 2.23 -9.96 5.98
N THR A 127 1.94 -9.62 4.73
CA THR A 127 2.90 -9.42 3.65
C THR A 127 2.95 -7.93 3.33
N LEU A 128 4.16 -7.37 3.35
CA LEU A 128 4.38 -6.01 2.89
C LEU A 128 4.43 -6.00 1.36
N MET A 129 3.56 -5.25 0.72
CA MET A 129 3.48 -5.16 -0.75
C MET A 129 3.77 -3.74 -1.22
N ASN A 130 4.69 -3.59 -2.18
CA ASN A 130 4.81 -2.35 -2.94
C ASN A 130 3.48 -2.11 -3.63
N PHE A 131 2.98 -0.88 -3.58
CA PHE A 131 1.66 -0.54 -4.11
C PHE A 131 1.72 0.75 -4.91
N SER A 132 1.22 0.72 -6.14
CA SER A 132 1.34 1.78 -7.14
C SER A 132 2.79 2.15 -7.50
N GLN A 133 2.99 3.21 -8.28
CA GLN A 133 4.31 3.82 -8.49
C GLN A 133 4.65 4.76 -7.34
N LEU A 134 5.94 4.93 -7.07
CA LEU A 134 6.43 5.89 -6.09
C LEU A 134 6.04 7.31 -6.51
N LEU A 135 5.52 8.09 -5.56
CA LEU A 135 5.18 9.48 -5.75
C LEU A 135 6.29 10.38 -5.23
N ASP A 136 6.42 10.45 -3.90
CA ASP A 136 7.36 11.37 -3.24
C ASP A 136 8.50 10.64 -2.51
N ASP A 137 8.20 9.52 -1.83
CA ASP A 137 9.15 8.75 -1.02
C ASP A 137 9.81 7.58 -1.78
N GLU A 138 10.93 7.11 -1.26
CA GLU A 138 11.65 5.93 -1.79
C GLU A 138 10.91 4.60 -1.57
N ILE A 139 9.96 4.55 -0.63
CA ILE A 139 9.16 3.36 -0.32
C ILE A 139 7.69 3.73 -0.26
N GLN A 140 6.84 2.95 -0.93
CA GLN A 140 5.38 3.05 -0.88
C GLN A 140 4.78 1.64 -0.81
N ALA A 141 4.20 1.29 0.32
CA ALA A 141 3.75 -0.06 0.58
C ALA A 141 2.46 -0.13 1.40
N VAL A 142 1.75 -1.24 1.24
CA VAL A 142 0.55 -1.60 2.02
C VAL A 142 0.78 -2.94 2.73
N LEU A 143 0.00 -3.19 3.79
CA LEU A 143 -0.03 -4.48 4.47
C LEU A 143 -1.21 -5.31 3.98
N VAL A 144 -0.92 -6.52 3.52
CA VAL A 144 -1.93 -7.47 3.02
C VAL A 144 -1.83 -8.76 3.82
N TYR A 145 -2.95 -9.36 4.18
CA TYR A 145 -2.94 -10.70 4.76
C TYR A 145 -2.31 -11.71 3.80
N GLY A 146 -1.48 -12.62 4.30
CA GLY A 146 -0.75 -13.59 3.49
C GLY A 146 -1.68 -14.43 2.60
N ASN A 147 -2.84 -14.82 3.12
CA ASN A 147 -3.86 -15.57 2.38
C ASN A 147 -4.50 -14.76 1.24
N ASP A 148 -4.45 -13.43 1.31
CA ASP A 148 -5.08 -12.50 0.38
C ASP A 148 -4.14 -12.01 -0.73
N VAL A 149 -2.83 -12.23 -0.59
CA VAL A 149 -1.82 -11.79 -1.57
C VAL A 149 -2.14 -12.23 -3.00
N PRO A 150 -2.50 -13.50 -3.30
CA PRO A 150 -2.82 -13.90 -4.67
C PRO A 150 -3.96 -13.08 -5.26
N ARG A 151 -5.01 -12.83 -4.47
CA ARG A 151 -6.18 -12.08 -4.92
C ARG A 151 -5.87 -10.61 -5.10
N VAL A 152 -5.07 -10.01 -4.22
CA VAL A 152 -4.61 -8.62 -4.39
C VAL A 152 -3.81 -8.45 -5.68
N LEU A 153 -2.92 -9.39 -6.01
CA LEU A 153 -2.16 -9.32 -7.27
C LEU A 153 -3.05 -9.40 -8.52
N GLU A 154 -4.06 -10.27 -8.50
CA GLU A 154 -5.07 -10.33 -9.58
C GLU A 154 -5.84 -9.01 -9.72
N LEU A 155 -6.29 -8.45 -8.59
CA LEU A 155 -7.04 -7.20 -8.57
C LEU A 155 -6.20 -6.02 -9.05
N CYS A 156 -4.96 -5.90 -8.58
CA CYS A 156 -3.99 -4.90 -9.06
C CYS A 156 -3.84 -4.96 -10.58
N ALA A 157 -3.66 -6.17 -11.14
CA ALA A 157 -3.58 -6.35 -12.58
C ALA A 157 -4.89 -5.99 -13.31
N GLU A 158 -6.05 -6.30 -12.73
CA GLU A 158 -7.36 -5.97 -13.29
C GLU A 158 -7.61 -4.45 -13.33
N VAL A 159 -7.23 -3.73 -12.28
CA VAL A 159 -7.45 -2.27 -12.18
C VAL A 159 -6.31 -1.43 -12.76
N GLY A 160 -5.20 -2.06 -13.15
CA GLY A 160 -4.04 -1.40 -13.72
C GLY A 160 -3.14 -0.71 -12.70
N ILE A 161 -3.19 -1.10 -11.43
CA ILE A 161 -2.33 -0.59 -10.36
C ILE A 161 -1.16 -1.55 -10.17
N LYS A 162 0.07 -1.04 -10.08
CA LYS A 162 1.23 -1.90 -9.82
C LYS A 162 1.15 -2.47 -8.40
N GLY A 163 1.32 -3.79 -8.25
CA GLY A 163 1.40 -4.45 -6.95
C GLY A 163 2.40 -5.59 -6.97
N GLU A 164 3.29 -5.66 -5.98
CA GLU A 164 4.28 -6.73 -5.86
C GLU A 164 4.69 -6.96 -4.40
N PRO A 165 4.91 -8.21 -3.96
CA PRO A 165 5.50 -8.46 -2.65
C PRO A 165 6.89 -7.80 -2.54
N SER A 166 7.06 -6.94 -1.54
CA SER A 166 8.20 -6.00 -1.49
C SER A 166 9.55 -6.73 -1.39
N LEU A 167 9.59 -7.83 -0.61
CA LEU A 167 10.81 -8.58 -0.37
C LEU A 167 11.27 -9.30 -1.65
N GLU A 168 10.33 -9.91 -2.37
CA GLU A 168 10.56 -10.59 -3.64
C GLU A 168 11.01 -9.59 -4.71
N ALA A 169 10.33 -8.44 -4.82
CA ALA A 169 10.70 -7.37 -5.75
C ALA A 169 12.14 -6.89 -5.52
N LEU A 170 12.52 -6.68 -4.25
CA LEU A 170 13.88 -6.26 -3.90
C LEU A 170 14.92 -7.34 -4.19
N ARG A 171 14.62 -8.62 -3.95
CA ARG A 171 15.53 -9.73 -4.30
C ARG A 171 15.80 -9.76 -5.80
N ILE A 172 14.76 -9.61 -6.61
CA ILE A 172 14.87 -9.55 -8.07
C ILE A 172 15.72 -8.35 -8.49
N ALA A 173 15.46 -7.15 -7.96
CA ALA A 173 16.22 -5.94 -8.28
C ALA A 173 17.71 -6.09 -7.96
N LEU A 174 18.05 -6.78 -6.87
CA LEU A 174 19.41 -7.04 -6.43
C LEU A 174 20.05 -8.29 -7.08
N HIS A 175 19.31 -9.03 -7.91
CA HIS A 175 19.76 -10.27 -8.56
C HIS A 175 20.21 -11.36 -7.57
N VAL A 176 19.46 -11.54 -6.48
CA VAL A 176 19.76 -12.51 -5.41
C VAL A 176 18.64 -13.51 -5.16
#